data_AF-A0A9D9T754-F1
#
_entry.id   AF-A0A9D9T754-F1
#
_cell.length_a   1.000
_cell.length_b   1.000
_cell.length_c   1.000
_cell.angle_alpha   90.00
_cell.angle_beta   90.00
_cell.angle_gamma   90.00
#
_symmetry.space_group_name_H-M   'P 1'
#
loop_
_entity.id
_entity.type
_entity.pdbx_description
1 polymer ?
#
loop_
_entity_poly.entity_id
_entity_poly.type
_entity_poly.pdbx_seq_one_letter_code
_entity_poly.pdbx_strand_id
1 'polypeptide(L)'
;VQFIRATQRFSRAAPRYVEASLVKKLEELGIGRPSTYAPTISTVQKRGYVEKKELDGEERAFTVLELANNTITKSSKTEITGREKNKLFPTDIGMVVTDFLIENFAHILDYHFTAEVEGQFDLIAQGKMNWTAMLTAFYKPFHDSVEHTLENSDRATGERELGIHPVSNKKIIARIGRFGPMIQVGDEKEDGEKPTFASLLKSQSIQTISLEEALELFKLPRTVGEYEGEIIKANIGRFGPYVQIGKLFVSLKKEDDPMTVTLERAIELVIEKREVEANKLIKTFDERADVQLLNGRYGPYLKIGKDNFKLPKGTVADGLSLEECLAIAADEKNAPKKKFPKKKK
;
A
#
# COMPACT_ATOMS: atom_id res chain seq x y z
N VAL A 1 -49.15 14.44 21.61
CA VAL A 1 -49.19 12.97 21.42
C VAL A 1 -48.00 12.40 22.17
N GLN A 2 -48.24 11.64 23.23
CA GLN A 2 -47.19 11.01 24.01
C GLN A 2 -46.83 9.70 23.29
N PHE A 3 -45.60 9.58 22.80
CA PHE A 3 -45.10 8.36 22.18
C PHE A 3 -43.83 7.89 22.89
N ILE A 4 -43.64 6.58 22.98
CA ILE A 4 -42.41 5.96 23.51
C ILE A 4 -41.66 5.33 22.33
N ARG A 5 -40.38 5.63 22.19
CA ARG A 5 -39.54 5.11 21.12
C ARG A 5 -38.42 4.24 21.69
N ALA A 6 -38.39 2.97 21.30
CA ALA A 6 -37.26 2.08 21.54
C ALA A 6 -36.51 1.85 20.23
N THR A 7 -35.19 2.00 20.23
CA THR A 7 -34.35 1.85 19.03
C THR A 7 -33.27 0.80 19.28
N GLN A 8 -33.18 -0.19 18.40
CA GLN A 8 -32.09 -1.16 18.40
C GLN A 8 -30.75 -0.43 18.20
N ARG A 9 -29.78 -0.77 19.05
CA ARG A 9 -28.41 -0.26 18.97
C ARG A 9 -27.45 -1.43 18.89
N PHE A 10 -26.30 -1.17 18.28
CA PHE A 10 -25.21 -2.13 18.18
C PHE A 10 -23.99 -1.56 18.89
N SER A 11 -23.20 -2.45 19.49
CA SER A 11 -21.89 -2.10 20.02
C SER A 11 -20.99 -1.58 18.89
N ARG A 12 -20.09 -0.65 19.25
CA ARG A 12 -19.10 -0.10 18.33
C ARG A 12 -17.72 -0.59 18.76
N ALA A 13 -16.91 -1.00 17.80
CA ALA A 13 -15.50 -1.29 18.04
C ALA A 13 -14.75 -0.01 18.46
N ALA A 14 -13.59 -0.18 19.10
CA ALA A 14 -12.70 0.93 19.38
C ALA A 14 -12.31 1.63 18.07
N PRO A 15 -12.36 2.97 18.02
CA PRO A 15 -12.07 3.70 16.78
C PRO A 15 -10.61 3.52 16.39
N ARG A 16 -10.37 3.33 15.08
CA ARG A 16 -9.00 3.34 14.56
C ARG A 16 -8.34 4.71 14.75
N TYR A 17 -7.01 4.68 14.83
CA TYR A 17 -6.22 5.88 14.94
C TYR A 17 -6.25 6.72 13.66
N VAL A 18 -6.47 8.02 13.81
CA VAL A 18 -5.95 9.05 12.89
C VAL A 18 -4.57 9.48 13.38
N GLU A 19 -3.83 10.23 12.55
CA GLU A 19 -2.51 10.75 12.95
C GLU A 19 -2.57 11.50 14.28
N ALA A 20 -3.51 12.43 14.46
CA ALA A 20 -3.65 13.19 15.70
C ALA A 20 -3.88 12.31 16.94
N SER A 21 -4.75 11.29 16.85
CA SER A 21 -4.99 10.37 17.96
C SER A 21 -3.82 9.43 18.21
N LEU A 22 -3.05 9.08 17.17
CA LEU A 22 -1.83 8.28 17.32
C LEU A 22 -0.75 9.10 18.01
N VAL A 23 -0.55 10.36 17.61
CA VAL A 23 0.37 11.29 18.28
C VAL A 23 0.00 11.44 19.75
N LYS A 24 -1.28 11.69 20.04
CA LYS A 24 -1.75 11.76 21.43
C LYS A 24 -1.44 10.48 22.20
N LYS A 25 -1.64 9.31 21.59
CA LYS A 25 -1.36 8.03 22.25
C LYS A 25 0.14 7.80 22.48
N LEU A 26 0.99 8.19 21.54
CA LEU A 26 2.44 8.13 21.67
C LEU A 26 2.93 9.05 22.80
N GLU A 27 2.39 10.27 22.87
CA GLU A 27 2.67 11.23 23.95
C GLU A 27 2.25 10.69 25.32
N GLU A 28 1.03 10.14 25.45
CA GLU A 28 0.54 9.51 26.68
C GLU A 28 1.42 8.35 27.15
N LEU A 29 2.03 7.61 26.22
CA LEU A 29 2.94 6.50 26.52
C LEU A 29 4.39 6.94 26.72
N GLY A 30 4.71 8.23 26.54
CA GLY A 30 6.10 8.73 26.63
C GLY A 30 7.00 8.32 25.46
N ILE A 31 6.40 7.84 24.36
CA ILE A 31 7.12 7.33 23.19
C ILE A 31 7.28 8.46 22.16
N GLY A 32 8.51 8.85 21.88
CA GLY A 32 8.83 9.93 20.95
C GLY A 32 8.71 11.32 21.56
N ARG A 33 8.92 12.35 20.73
CA ARG A 33 9.02 13.77 21.10
C ARG A 33 8.33 14.62 20.02
N PRO A 34 8.03 15.91 20.27
CA PRO A 34 7.41 16.80 19.28
C PRO A 34 8.13 16.81 17.92
N SER A 35 9.45 16.63 17.92
CA SER A 35 10.28 16.55 16.72
C SER A 35 10.19 15.21 15.97
N THR A 36 9.71 14.13 16.60
CA THR A 36 9.73 12.76 16.05
C THR A 36 8.35 12.20 15.69
N TYR A 37 7.26 12.75 16.24
CA TYR A 37 5.91 12.24 15.96
C TYR A 37 5.55 12.18 14.47
N ALA A 38 5.64 13.30 13.75
CA ALA A 38 5.33 13.35 12.32
C ALA A 38 6.31 12.51 11.46
N PRO A 39 7.64 12.58 11.69
CA PRO A 39 8.59 11.70 10.99
C PRO A 39 8.35 10.21 11.20
N THR A 40 8.01 9.77 12.42
CA THR A 40 7.71 8.36 12.71
C THR A 40 6.49 7.89 11.94
N ILE A 41 5.38 8.64 12.01
CA ILE A 41 4.13 8.34 11.29
C ILE A 41 4.35 8.34 9.76
N SER A 42 5.14 9.28 9.25
CA SER A 42 5.50 9.32 7.82
C SER A 42 6.36 8.13 7.41
N THR A 43 7.29 7.71 8.27
CA THR A 43 8.22 6.60 7.99
C THR A 43 7.48 5.27 7.91
N VAL A 44 6.59 4.97 8.86
CA VAL A 44 5.83 3.70 8.84
C VAL A 44 4.87 3.63 7.66
N GLN A 45 4.29 4.77 7.24
CA GLN A 45 3.48 4.85 6.03
C GLN A 45 4.33 4.67 4.75
N LYS A 46 5.47 5.36 4.65
CA LYS A 46 6.36 5.28 3.49
C LYS A 46 6.96 3.88 3.30
N ARG A 47 7.20 3.15 4.39
CA ARG A 47 7.67 1.76 4.36
C ARG A 47 6.55 0.75 4.14
N GLY A 48 5.28 1.19 4.12
CA GLY A 48 4.14 0.33 3.83
C GLY A 48 3.74 -0.59 4.98
N TYR A 49 4.11 -0.28 6.23
CA TYR A 49 3.61 -1.02 7.41
C TYR A 49 2.19 -0.60 7.80
N VAL A 50 1.86 0.65 7.50
CA VAL A 50 0.55 1.25 7.77
C VAL A 50 0.13 2.02 6.54
N GLU A 51 -1.16 2.00 6.23
CA GLU A 51 -1.75 2.77 5.15
C GLU A 51 -2.98 3.54 5.61
N LYS A 52 -3.27 4.66 4.95
CA LYS A 52 -4.52 5.40 5.14
C LYS A 52 -5.57 4.82 4.22
N LYS A 53 -6.64 4.26 4.81
CA LYS A 53 -7.82 3.82 4.04
C LYS A 53 -9.01 4.72 4.32
N GLU A 54 -9.87 4.76 3.32
CA GLU A 54 -11.23 5.24 3.41
C GLU A 54 -12.14 4.08 3.06
N LEU A 55 -13.06 3.76 3.97
CA LEU A 55 -14.12 2.78 3.83
C LEU A 55 -15.44 3.53 3.88
N ASP A 56 -16.28 3.35 2.87
CA ASP A 56 -17.58 4.03 2.78
C ASP A 56 -18.61 3.47 3.77
N GLY A 57 -18.33 2.27 4.30
CA GLY A 57 -19.21 1.55 5.21
C GLY A 57 -20.27 0.76 4.45
N GLU A 58 -21.02 -0.05 5.20
CA GLU A 58 -22.09 -0.88 4.66
C GLU A 58 -23.43 -0.45 5.28
N GLU A 59 -24.51 -0.56 4.50
CA GLU A 59 -25.85 -0.32 5.02
C GLU A 59 -26.27 -1.48 5.93
N ARG A 60 -26.71 -1.14 7.13
CA ARG A 60 -27.26 -2.09 8.08
C ARG A 60 -28.64 -1.66 8.54
N ALA A 61 -29.58 -2.59 8.49
CA ALA A 61 -30.93 -2.39 9.02
C ALA A 61 -30.94 -2.45 10.56
N PHE A 62 -31.74 -1.59 11.18
CA PHE A 62 -32.00 -1.58 12.62
C PHE A 62 -33.49 -1.36 12.88
N THR A 63 -33.97 -1.94 13.98
CA THR A 63 -35.38 -1.90 14.37
C THR A 63 -35.68 -0.67 15.21
N VAL A 64 -36.78 0.03 14.89
CA VAL A 64 -37.39 1.06 15.75
C VAL A 64 -38.81 0.61 16.12
N LEU A 65 -39.09 0.58 17.42
CA LEU A 65 -40.42 0.38 17.96
C LEU A 65 -40.96 1.73 18.45
N GLU A 66 -42.16 2.07 18.03
CA GLU A 66 -42.86 3.29 18.46
C GLU A 66 -44.23 2.93 19.02
N LEU A 67 -44.45 3.25 20.29
CA LEU A 67 -45.72 3.10 20.98
C LEU A 67 -46.45 4.44 20.96
N ALA A 68 -47.59 4.51 20.28
CA ALA A 68 -48.50 5.66 20.26
C ALA A 68 -49.95 5.15 20.35
N ASN A 69 -50.80 5.82 21.13
CA ASN A 69 -52.22 5.44 21.30
C ASN A 69 -52.41 3.94 21.62
N ASN A 70 -51.63 3.38 22.56
CA ASN A 70 -51.62 1.95 22.92
C ASN A 70 -51.33 0.97 21.76
N THR A 71 -50.83 1.46 20.62
CA THR A 71 -50.45 0.64 19.46
C THR A 71 -48.94 0.69 19.29
N ILE A 72 -48.30 -0.48 19.22
CA ILE A 72 -46.87 -0.59 18.93
C ILE A 72 -46.70 -0.76 17.43
N THR A 73 -45.97 0.16 16.80
CA THR A 73 -45.55 0.06 15.41
C THR A 73 -44.07 -0.31 15.35
N LYS A 74 -43.75 -1.32 14.54
CA LYS A 74 -42.37 -1.74 14.27
C LYS A 74 -41.99 -1.24 12.88
N SER A 75 -40.91 -0.45 12.81
CA SER A 75 -40.32 0.00 11.56
C SER A 75 -38.86 -0.46 11.45
N SER A 76 -38.45 -0.84 10.24
CA SER A 76 -37.05 -1.08 9.90
C SER A 76 -36.48 0.18 9.28
N LYS A 77 -35.35 0.65 9.79
CA LYS A 77 -34.59 1.79 9.25
C LYS A 77 -33.18 1.34 8.92
N THR A 78 -32.48 2.07 8.05
CA THR A 78 -31.09 1.78 7.70
C THR A 78 -30.15 2.81 8.33
N GLU A 79 -28.97 2.35 8.74
CA GLU A 79 -27.84 3.18 9.12
C GLU A 79 -26.58 2.69 8.39
N ILE A 80 -25.63 3.59 8.12
CA ILE A 80 -24.33 3.20 7.58
C ILE A 80 -23.41 2.83 8.75
N THR A 81 -22.83 1.64 8.70
CA THR A 81 -21.89 1.13 9.71
C THR A 81 -20.52 0.83 9.09
N GLY A 82 -19.46 0.87 9.89
CA GLY A 82 -18.10 0.58 9.41
C GLY A 82 -17.45 1.66 8.53
N ARG A 83 -18.07 2.83 8.39
CA ARG A 83 -17.49 3.96 7.66
C ARG A 83 -16.25 4.48 8.39
N GLU A 84 -15.11 4.45 7.73
CA GLU A 84 -13.84 4.94 8.26
C GLU A 84 -13.21 5.91 7.27
N LYS A 85 -12.87 7.12 7.72
CA LYS A 85 -12.27 8.15 6.86
C LYS A 85 -10.90 8.56 7.39
N ASN A 86 -9.89 8.49 6.52
CA ASN A 86 -8.50 8.87 6.83
C ASN A 86 -7.93 8.17 8.08
N LYS A 87 -8.32 6.91 8.29
CA LYS A 87 -7.82 6.10 9.40
C LYS A 87 -6.60 5.29 8.99
N LEU A 88 -5.75 5.02 9.97
CA LEU A 88 -4.56 4.18 9.82
C LEU A 88 -4.95 2.70 9.94
N PHE A 89 -4.56 1.90 8.95
CA PHE A 89 -4.71 0.46 8.90
C PHE A 89 -3.34 -0.20 8.83
N PRO A 90 -3.05 -1.22 9.66
CA PRO A 90 -1.86 -2.02 9.47
C PRO A 90 -1.99 -2.80 8.16
N THR A 91 -0.88 -2.97 7.45
CA THR A 91 -0.79 -3.86 6.30
C THR A 91 -0.39 -5.26 6.75
N ASP A 92 -0.56 -6.26 5.88
CA ASP A 92 -0.09 -7.62 6.17
C ASP A 92 1.41 -7.65 6.49
N ILE A 93 2.21 -6.87 5.75
CA ILE A 93 3.65 -6.74 6.01
C ILE A 93 3.89 -6.10 7.38
N GLY A 94 3.11 -5.08 7.74
CA GLY A 94 3.18 -4.45 9.06
C GLY A 94 2.93 -5.45 10.19
N MET A 95 1.87 -6.25 10.06
CA MET A 95 1.53 -7.27 11.06
C MET A 95 2.61 -8.35 11.17
N VAL A 96 3.04 -8.93 10.04
CA VAL A 96 4.08 -9.97 10.04
C VAL A 96 5.40 -9.49 10.63
N VAL A 97 5.80 -8.26 10.34
CA VAL A 97 7.01 -7.66 10.93
C VAL A 97 6.83 -7.41 12.42
N THR A 98 5.67 -6.92 12.85
CA THR A 98 5.37 -6.71 14.27
C THR A 98 5.38 -8.04 15.03
N ASP A 99 4.73 -9.08 14.53
CA ASP A 99 4.66 -10.39 15.17
C ASP A 99 6.07 -10.99 15.32
N PHE A 100 6.87 -10.95 14.25
CA PHE A 100 8.27 -11.41 14.29
C PHE A 100 9.11 -10.65 15.33
N LEU A 101 8.95 -9.32 15.39
CA LEU A 101 9.71 -8.52 16.34
C LEU A 101 9.23 -8.74 17.78
N ILE A 102 7.94 -9.02 18.01
CA ILE A 102 7.44 -9.36 19.35
C ILE A 102 8.00 -10.71 19.78
N GLU A 103 7.99 -11.70 18.90
CA GLU A 103 8.48 -13.05 19.20
C GLU A 103 9.98 -13.07 19.55
N ASN A 104 10.80 -12.28 18.85
CA ASN A 104 12.26 -12.32 19.00
C ASN A 104 12.83 -11.17 19.84
N PHE A 105 12.12 -10.05 19.98
CA PHE A 105 12.61 -8.82 20.61
C PHE A 105 11.58 -8.17 21.55
N ALA A 106 10.72 -8.97 22.20
CA ALA A 106 9.63 -8.51 23.08
C ALA A 106 10.02 -7.38 24.03
N HIS A 107 11.17 -7.52 24.71
CA HIS A 107 11.66 -6.53 25.68
C HIS A 107 11.91 -5.14 25.04
N ILE A 108 12.40 -5.09 23.81
CA ILE A 108 12.76 -3.84 23.14
C ILE A 108 11.53 -3.19 22.49
N LEU A 109 10.54 -3.99 22.11
CA LEU A 109 9.25 -3.51 21.60
C LEU A 109 8.29 -3.07 22.70
N ASP A 110 8.62 -3.32 23.96
CA ASP A 110 7.80 -2.88 25.08
C ASP A 110 7.71 -1.34 25.13
N TYR A 111 6.50 -0.85 25.43
CA TYR A 111 6.23 0.58 25.48
C TYR A 111 6.97 1.28 26.63
N HIS A 112 7.10 0.60 27.78
CA HIS A 112 7.82 1.13 28.92
C HIS A 112 9.31 1.22 28.63
N PHE A 113 9.90 0.20 28.01
CA PHE A 113 11.30 0.23 27.57
C PHE A 113 11.57 1.44 26.66
N THR A 114 10.73 1.66 25.66
CA THR A 114 10.89 2.78 24.73
C THR A 114 10.80 4.13 25.44
N ALA A 115 9.83 4.30 26.35
CA ALA A 115 9.67 5.52 27.12
C ALA A 115 10.85 5.77 28.07
N GLU A 116 11.40 4.72 28.67
CA GLU A 116 12.58 4.80 29.54
C GLU A 116 13.80 5.29 28.75
N VAL A 117 14.10 4.69 27.60
CA VAL A 117 15.23 5.09 26.75
C VAL A 117 15.11 6.55 26.31
N GLU A 118 13.91 6.99 25.94
CA GLU A 118 13.65 8.41 25.63
C GLU A 118 13.92 9.33 26.83
N GLY A 119 13.55 8.91 28.05
CA GLY A 119 13.90 9.62 29.28
C GLY A 119 15.40 9.65 29.57
N GLN A 120 16.12 8.55 29.30
CA GLN A 120 17.57 8.49 29.41
C GLN A 120 18.25 9.46 28.44
N PHE A 121 17.73 9.63 27.22
CA PHE A 121 18.24 10.65 26.29
C PHE A 121 18.07 12.08 26.83
N ASP A 122 16.96 12.39 27.49
CA ASP A 122 16.78 13.69 28.14
C ASP A 122 17.79 13.92 29.27
N LEU A 123 18.08 12.88 30.07
CA LEU A 123 19.11 12.94 31.12
C LEU A 123 20.51 13.17 30.52
N ILE A 124 20.83 12.49 29.43
CA ILE A 124 22.10 12.70 28.69
C ILE A 124 22.18 14.14 28.17
N ALA A 125 21.11 14.67 27.57
CA ALA A 125 21.07 16.04 27.07
C ALA A 125 21.27 17.09 28.18
N GLN A 126 20.83 16.78 29.40
CA GLN A 126 21.03 17.60 30.59
C GLN A 126 22.40 17.39 31.27
N GLY A 127 23.24 16.47 30.76
CA GLY A 127 24.53 16.12 31.37
C GLY A 127 24.41 15.29 32.66
N LYS A 128 23.24 14.72 32.94
CA LYS A 128 22.95 13.92 34.16
C LYS A 128 23.24 12.43 34.01
N MET A 129 23.58 11.97 32.80
CA MET A 129 23.86 10.57 32.51
C MET A 129 25.00 10.46 31.49
N ASN A 130 25.87 9.46 31.67
CA ASN A 130 26.91 9.15 30.71
C ASN A 130 26.35 8.29 29.56
N TRP A 131 26.37 8.84 28.34
CA TRP A 131 25.84 8.19 27.14
C TRP A 131 26.58 6.90 26.76
N THR A 132 27.89 6.78 27.02
CA THR A 132 28.64 5.56 26.66
C THR A 132 28.25 4.39 27.53
N ALA A 133 28.00 4.64 28.82
CA ALA A 133 27.52 3.63 29.75
C ALA A 133 26.13 3.14 29.35
N MET A 134 25.21 4.05 29.02
CA MET A 134 23.87 3.72 28.55
C MET A 134 23.92 2.88 27.27
N LEU A 135 24.66 3.32 26.25
CA LEU A 135 24.80 2.56 25.00
C LEU A 135 25.41 1.18 25.21
N THR A 136 26.39 1.04 26.10
CA THR A 136 27.01 -0.26 26.38
C THR A 136 26.03 -1.21 27.05
N ALA A 137 25.21 -0.71 27.98
CA ALA A 137 24.19 -1.50 28.68
C ALA A 137 23.08 -1.97 27.72
N PHE A 138 22.70 -1.14 26.75
CA PHE A 138 21.72 -1.51 25.73
C PHE A 138 22.30 -2.46 24.68
N TYR A 139 23.47 -2.12 24.12
CA TYR A 139 23.96 -2.76 22.90
C TYR A 139 24.39 -4.21 23.11
N LYS A 140 25.03 -4.54 24.25
CA LYS A 140 25.53 -5.91 24.49
C LYS A 140 24.38 -6.95 24.48
N PRO A 141 23.34 -6.84 25.32
CA PRO A 141 22.23 -7.79 25.29
C PRO A 141 21.44 -7.77 23.97
N PHE A 142 21.30 -6.59 23.36
CA PHE A 142 20.62 -6.47 22.08
C PHE A 142 21.39 -7.21 20.96
N HIS A 143 22.71 -7.07 20.94
CA HIS A 143 23.53 -7.73 19.93
C HIS A 143 23.46 -9.25 20.06
N ASP A 144 23.54 -9.78 21.28
CA ASP A 144 23.39 -11.21 21.55
C ASP A 144 22.02 -11.73 21.06
N SER A 145 20.95 -10.95 21.28
CA SER A 145 19.60 -11.27 20.78
C SER A 145 19.54 -11.28 19.24
N VAL A 146 20.24 -10.35 18.59
CA VAL A 146 20.30 -10.28 17.12
C VAL A 146 21.07 -11.48 16.56
N GLU A 147 22.21 -11.84 17.13
CA GLU A 147 22.98 -13.03 16.70
C GLU A 147 22.15 -14.31 16.87
N HIS A 148 21.54 -14.50 18.04
CA HIS A 148 20.66 -15.63 18.28
C HIS A 148 19.50 -15.72 17.29
N THR A 149 18.85 -14.59 16.99
CA THR A 149 17.75 -14.53 16.02
C THR A 149 18.24 -14.85 14.60
N LEU A 150 19.41 -14.36 14.19
CA LEU A 150 19.96 -14.63 12.86
C LEU A 150 20.32 -16.11 12.65
N GLU A 151 20.71 -16.81 13.71
CA GLU A 151 21.06 -18.23 13.66
C GLU A 151 19.84 -19.14 13.74
N ASN A 152 18.81 -18.75 14.50
CA ASN A 152 17.73 -19.66 14.90
C ASN A 152 16.35 -19.29 14.35
N SER A 153 16.18 -18.11 13.73
CA SER A 153 14.88 -17.70 13.18
C SER A 153 14.81 -17.83 11.67
N ASP A 154 13.70 -18.39 11.19
CA ASP A 154 13.33 -18.34 9.79
C ASP A 154 12.81 -16.95 9.41
N ARG A 155 12.82 -16.66 8.09
CA ARG A 155 12.21 -15.43 7.59
C ARG A 155 10.72 -15.42 7.93
N ALA A 156 10.27 -14.40 8.64
CA ALA A 156 8.86 -14.14 8.85
C ALA A 156 8.13 -13.88 7.52
N THR A 157 7.44 -14.91 7.05
CA THR A 157 6.63 -14.87 5.84
C THR A 157 5.15 -14.69 6.17
N GLY A 158 4.76 -14.82 7.44
CA GLY A 158 3.36 -14.80 7.86
C GLY A 158 2.56 -15.92 7.21
N GLU A 159 3.16 -17.10 7.08
CA GLU A 159 2.53 -18.24 6.44
C GLU A 159 1.30 -18.70 7.24
N ARG A 160 0.18 -18.81 6.53
CA ARG A 160 -1.06 -19.32 7.07
C ARG A 160 -1.68 -20.32 6.10
N GLU A 161 -1.80 -21.57 6.53
CA GLU A 161 -2.48 -22.60 5.77
C GLU A 161 -3.99 -22.35 5.74
N LEU A 162 -4.57 -22.34 4.54
CA LEU A 162 -6.00 -22.15 4.32
C LEU A 162 -6.75 -23.48 4.11
N GLY A 163 -6.04 -24.52 3.67
CA GLY A 163 -6.60 -25.83 3.38
C GLY A 163 -6.02 -26.46 2.11
N ILE A 164 -6.79 -27.35 1.47
CA ILE A 164 -6.36 -28.12 0.30
C ILE A 164 -7.17 -27.69 -0.93
N HIS A 165 -6.50 -27.57 -2.07
CA HIS A 165 -7.12 -27.23 -3.34
C HIS A 165 -7.99 -28.39 -3.86
N PRO A 166 -9.28 -28.16 -4.18
CA PRO A 166 -10.24 -29.24 -4.48
C PRO A 166 -9.90 -30.05 -5.74
N VAL A 167 -9.26 -29.44 -6.74
CA VAL A 167 -8.90 -30.12 -8.01
C VAL A 167 -7.49 -30.71 -7.99
N SER A 168 -6.47 -29.96 -7.57
CA SER A 168 -5.08 -30.41 -7.59
C SER A 168 -4.67 -31.22 -6.36
N ASN A 169 -5.49 -31.24 -5.29
CA ASN A 169 -5.19 -31.85 -4.00
C ASN A 169 -3.90 -31.33 -3.33
N LYS A 170 -3.49 -30.09 -3.67
CA LYS A 170 -2.29 -29.42 -3.14
C LYS A 170 -2.64 -28.44 -2.02
N LYS A 171 -1.73 -28.20 -1.07
CA LYS A 171 -1.92 -27.23 0.01
C LYS A 171 -2.07 -25.80 -0.52
N ILE A 172 -2.91 -25.00 0.15
CA ILE A 172 -3.10 -23.58 -0.12
C ILE A 172 -2.60 -22.78 1.08
N ILE A 173 -1.66 -21.87 0.83
CA ILE A 173 -0.98 -21.08 1.86
C ILE A 173 -1.08 -19.60 1.51
N ALA A 174 -1.55 -18.78 2.46
CA ALA A 174 -1.43 -17.32 2.39
C ALA A 174 -0.10 -16.88 3.01
N ARG A 175 0.67 -16.03 2.32
CA ARG A 175 2.00 -15.60 2.77
C ARG A 175 2.41 -14.24 2.18
N ILE A 176 3.44 -13.64 2.76
CA ILE A 176 4.16 -12.51 2.18
C ILE A 176 5.27 -13.02 1.25
N GLY A 177 5.18 -12.65 -0.02
CA GLY A 177 6.24 -12.84 -1.01
C GLY A 177 7.06 -11.57 -1.25
N ARG A 178 7.99 -11.64 -2.21
CA ARG A 178 8.84 -10.50 -2.61
C ARG A 178 8.05 -9.28 -3.08
N PHE A 179 6.85 -9.50 -3.64
CA PHE A 179 6.03 -8.46 -4.25
C PHE A 179 4.76 -8.13 -3.44
N GLY A 180 4.64 -8.64 -2.21
CA GLY A 180 3.50 -8.40 -1.33
C GLY A 180 2.75 -9.68 -0.94
N PRO A 181 1.56 -9.55 -0.34
CA PRO A 181 0.74 -10.67 0.08
C PRO A 181 0.23 -11.48 -1.13
N MET A 182 0.32 -12.79 -1.01
CA MET A 182 -0.04 -13.73 -2.07
C MET A 182 -0.55 -15.06 -1.51
N ILE A 183 -1.30 -15.78 -2.34
CA ILE A 183 -1.64 -17.19 -2.15
C ILE A 183 -0.68 -18.06 -2.97
N GLN A 184 -0.21 -19.13 -2.35
CA GLN A 184 0.58 -20.19 -2.94
C GLN A 184 -0.26 -21.48 -2.94
N VAL A 185 -0.26 -22.19 -4.06
CA VAL A 185 -0.85 -23.54 -4.18
C VAL A 185 0.26 -24.52 -4.54
N GLY A 186 0.43 -25.54 -3.69
CA GLY A 186 1.50 -26.52 -3.76
C GLY A 186 2.85 -26.04 -3.23
N ASP A 187 3.79 -26.96 -3.13
CA ASP A 187 5.17 -26.71 -2.74
C ASP A 187 6.13 -27.49 -3.65
N GLU A 188 7.13 -26.83 -4.22
CA GLU A 188 8.11 -27.48 -5.11
C GLU A 188 8.88 -28.61 -4.42
N LYS A 189 9.10 -28.50 -3.10
CA LYS A 189 9.82 -29.48 -2.29
C LYS A 189 8.96 -30.68 -1.93
N GLU A 190 7.66 -30.50 -1.68
CA GLU A 190 6.74 -31.59 -1.34
C GLU A 190 6.16 -32.26 -2.60
N ASP A 191 5.79 -31.48 -3.61
CA ASP A 191 5.02 -31.95 -4.78
C ASP A 191 5.89 -32.26 -6.01
N GLY A 192 7.15 -31.80 -6.04
CA GLY A 192 8.04 -31.95 -7.21
C GLY A 192 7.65 -31.09 -8.42
N GLU A 193 6.57 -30.30 -8.32
CA GLU A 193 6.09 -29.38 -9.36
C GLU A 193 6.16 -27.93 -8.89
N LYS A 194 6.32 -27.00 -9.83
CA LYS A 194 6.38 -25.57 -9.50
C LYS A 194 5.06 -25.09 -8.87
N PRO A 195 5.10 -24.40 -7.72
CA PRO A 195 3.91 -23.84 -7.10
C PRO A 195 3.29 -22.77 -7.99
N THR A 196 1.97 -22.69 -7.94
CA THR A 196 1.22 -21.63 -8.58
C THR A 196 0.90 -20.54 -7.58
N PHE A 197 0.91 -19.30 -8.05
CA PHE A 197 0.78 -18.13 -7.19
C PHE A 197 -0.29 -17.16 -7.69
N ALA A 198 -1.01 -16.57 -6.75
CA ALA A 198 -1.95 -15.49 -7.02
C ALA A 198 -1.76 -14.36 -6.00
N SER A 199 -1.65 -13.11 -6.46
CA SER A 199 -1.53 -11.96 -5.56
C SER A 199 -2.88 -11.62 -4.93
N LEU A 200 -2.88 -11.19 -3.66
CA LEU A 200 -4.10 -10.73 -2.99
C LEU A 200 -4.59 -9.37 -3.54
N LEU A 201 -5.90 -9.15 -3.45
CA LEU A 201 -6.51 -7.84 -3.69
C LEU A 201 -6.22 -6.87 -2.53
N LYS A 202 -6.33 -5.56 -2.78
CA LYS A 202 -6.09 -4.51 -1.75
C LYS A 202 -7.06 -4.56 -0.56
N SER A 203 -8.23 -5.15 -0.77
CA SER A 203 -9.26 -5.36 0.24
C SER A 203 -9.01 -6.62 1.08
N GLN A 204 -8.24 -7.57 0.55
CA GLN A 204 -7.96 -8.84 1.19
C GLN A 204 -6.71 -8.75 2.08
N SER A 205 -6.63 -9.67 3.03
CA SER A 205 -5.50 -9.79 3.96
C SER A 205 -5.16 -11.26 4.14
N ILE A 206 -3.87 -11.58 4.25
CA ILE A 206 -3.42 -12.94 4.58
C ILE A 206 -3.95 -13.41 5.95
N GLN A 207 -4.38 -12.48 6.80
CA GLN A 207 -4.93 -12.75 8.14
C GLN A 207 -6.43 -12.99 8.15
N THR A 208 -7.16 -12.72 7.06
CA THR A 208 -8.63 -12.87 7.06
C THR A 208 -9.18 -13.59 5.84
N ILE A 209 -8.39 -13.77 4.77
CA ILE A 209 -8.86 -14.37 3.52
C ILE A 209 -9.39 -15.79 3.72
N SER A 210 -10.54 -16.13 3.12
CA SER A 210 -11.07 -17.49 3.19
C SER A 210 -10.46 -18.41 2.12
N LEU A 211 -10.67 -19.72 2.26
CA LEU A 211 -10.26 -20.69 1.23
C LEU A 211 -10.99 -20.42 -0.10
N GLU A 212 -12.27 -20.12 -0.04
CA GLU A 212 -13.12 -19.82 -1.20
C GLU A 212 -12.63 -18.56 -1.92
N GLU A 213 -12.37 -17.48 -1.18
CA GLU A 213 -11.81 -16.24 -1.74
C GLU A 213 -10.43 -16.47 -2.38
N ALA A 214 -9.59 -17.31 -1.77
CA ALA A 214 -8.28 -17.65 -2.31
C ALA A 214 -8.38 -18.42 -3.63
N LEU A 215 -9.33 -19.35 -3.75
CA LEU A 215 -9.57 -20.11 -4.99
C LEU A 215 -10.06 -19.22 -6.13
N GLU A 216 -10.87 -18.19 -5.85
CA GLU A 216 -11.32 -17.22 -6.85
C GLU A 216 -10.15 -16.48 -7.51
N LEU A 217 -9.07 -16.19 -6.77
CA LEU A 217 -7.90 -15.50 -7.30
C LEU A 217 -7.18 -16.29 -8.42
N PHE A 218 -7.27 -17.63 -8.41
CA PHE A 218 -6.68 -18.50 -9.43
C PHE A 218 -7.52 -18.61 -10.71
N LYS A 219 -8.73 -18.03 -10.75
CA LYS A 219 -9.50 -17.89 -11.99
C LYS A 219 -8.95 -16.80 -12.92
N LEU A 220 -7.99 -16.01 -12.44
CA LEU A 220 -7.27 -15.03 -13.23
C LEU A 220 -6.08 -15.70 -13.97
N PRO A 221 -5.75 -15.29 -15.21
CA PRO A 221 -6.30 -14.15 -15.95
C PRO A 221 -7.69 -14.43 -16.55
N ARG A 222 -8.63 -13.50 -16.30
CA ARG A 222 -10.00 -13.55 -16.85
C ARG A 222 -10.04 -12.83 -18.20
N THR A 223 -10.57 -13.48 -19.23
CA THR A 223 -10.87 -12.81 -20.50
C THR A 223 -12.09 -11.92 -20.32
N VAL A 224 -11.93 -10.61 -20.53
CA VAL A 224 -13.00 -9.61 -20.39
C VAL A 224 -13.78 -9.48 -21.70
N GLY A 225 -13.08 -9.54 -22.84
CA GLY A 225 -13.67 -9.45 -24.17
C GLY A 225 -12.61 -9.19 -25.25
N GLU A 226 -13.04 -8.67 -26.39
CA GLU A 226 -12.18 -8.36 -27.53
C GLU A 226 -12.40 -6.90 -27.95
N TYR A 227 -11.32 -6.20 -28.28
CA TYR A 227 -11.35 -4.83 -28.76
C TYR A 227 -10.28 -4.65 -29.84
N GLU A 228 -10.65 -4.07 -30.98
CA GLU A 228 -9.75 -3.86 -32.14
C GLU A 228 -9.01 -5.12 -32.61
N GLY A 229 -9.63 -6.30 -32.47
CA GLY A 229 -9.01 -7.59 -32.83
C GLY A 229 -8.02 -8.13 -31.80
N GLU A 230 -7.84 -7.46 -30.66
CA GLU A 230 -7.01 -7.92 -29.55
C GLU A 230 -7.86 -8.35 -28.34
N ILE A 231 -7.47 -9.46 -27.72
CA ILE A 231 -8.14 -9.99 -26.52
C ILE A 231 -7.74 -9.17 -25.30
N ILE A 232 -8.74 -8.68 -24.59
CA ILE A 232 -8.60 -7.98 -23.31
C ILE A 232 -8.65 -9.00 -22.18
N LYS A 233 -7.60 -9.02 -21.34
CA LYS A 233 -7.50 -9.89 -20.15
C LYS A 233 -7.34 -9.06 -18.89
N ALA A 234 -8.13 -9.34 -17.86
CA ALA A 234 -7.93 -8.83 -16.51
C ALA A 234 -7.05 -9.80 -15.71
N ASN A 235 -6.04 -9.28 -15.01
CA ASN A 235 -5.15 -10.06 -14.17
C ASN A 235 -4.61 -9.23 -12.99
N ILE A 236 -3.93 -9.87 -12.05
CA ILE A 236 -3.25 -9.19 -10.94
C ILE A 236 -1.75 -9.43 -11.05
N GLY A 237 -0.98 -8.34 -11.13
CA GLY A 237 0.47 -8.38 -11.23
C GLY A 237 1.14 -7.82 -9.98
N ARG A 238 2.47 -7.73 -10.03
CA ARG A 238 3.32 -7.18 -8.95
C ARG A 238 2.99 -5.74 -8.54
N PHE A 239 2.27 -4.99 -9.36
CA PHE A 239 1.90 -3.59 -9.11
C PHE A 239 0.41 -3.41 -8.84
N GLY A 240 -0.33 -4.50 -8.71
CA GLY A 240 -1.78 -4.53 -8.52
C GLY A 240 -2.55 -5.02 -9.75
N PRO A 241 -3.88 -4.93 -9.69
CA PRO A 241 -4.77 -5.36 -10.76
C PRO A 241 -4.58 -4.52 -12.04
N TYR A 242 -4.64 -5.19 -13.19
CA TYR A 242 -4.49 -4.56 -14.49
C TYR A 242 -5.30 -5.28 -15.56
N VAL A 243 -5.58 -4.54 -16.64
CA VAL A 243 -6.09 -5.05 -17.90
C VAL A 243 -4.94 -5.07 -18.91
N GLN A 244 -4.85 -6.15 -19.68
CA GLN A 244 -3.89 -6.32 -20.75
C GLN A 244 -4.62 -6.45 -22.08
N ILE A 245 -4.19 -5.64 -23.05
CA ILE A 245 -4.58 -5.73 -24.45
C ILE A 245 -3.29 -5.80 -25.29
N GLY A 246 -3.04 -6.94 -25.92
CA GLY A 246 -1.78 -7.21 -26.63
C GLY A 246 -0.55 -7.00 -25.74
N LYS A 247 0.23 -5.95 -26.04
CA LYS A 247 1.44 -5.55 -25.28
C LYS A 247 1.21 -4.40 -24.29
N LEU A 248 0.02 -3.82 -24.27
CA LEU A 248 -0.33 -2.69 -23.41
C LEU A 248 -0.90 -3.20 -22.07
N PHE A 249 -0.37 -2.65 -20.97
CA PHE A 249 -0.80 -2.94 -19.61
C PHE A 249 -1.41 -1.69 -18.99
N VAL A 250 -2.68 -1.79 -18.57
CA VAL A 250 -3.46 -0.69 -18.02
C VAL A 250 -3.86 -1.02 -16.59
N SER A 251 -3.37 -0.26 -15.61
CA SER A 251 -3.73 -0.48 -14.21
C SER A 251 -5.21 -0.15 -13.96
N LEU A 252 -5.90 -1.03 -13.24
CA LEU A 252 -7.27 -0.78 -12.79
C LEU A 252 -7.29 0.29 -11.69
N LYS A 253 -8.34 1.13 -11.66
CA LYS A 253 -8.51 2.15 -10.61
C LYS A 253 -9.00 1.51 -9.31
N LYS A 254 -9.17 2.30 -8.24
CA LYS A 254 -9.45 1.76 -6.90
C LYS A 254 -10.85 1.12 -6.82
N GLU A 255 -11.76 1.65 -7.62
CA GLU A 255 -13.15 1.25 -7.78
C GLU A 255 -13.33 0.02 -8.69
N ASP A 256 -12.31 -0.33 -9.47
CA ASP A 256 -12.40 -1.42 -10.44
C ASP A 256 -11.85 -2.73 -9.85
N ASP A 257 -12.62 -3.81 -9.96
CA ASP A 257 -12.22 -5.15 -9.52
C ASP A 257 -11.87 -6.03 -10.74
N PRO A 258 -10.68 -6.66 -10.81
CA PRO A 258 -10.31 -7.55 -11.92
C PRO A 258 -11.27 -8.72 -12.12
N MET A 259 -12.00 -9.13 -11.09
CA MET A 259 -12.96 -10.22 -11.15
C MET A 259 -14.28 -9.80 -11.80
N THR A 260 -14.67 -8.52 -11.69
CA THR A 260 -15.99 -8.04 -12.14
C THR A 260 -15.93 -6.97 -13.24
N VAL A 261 -14.74 -6.44 -13.56
CA VAL A 261 -14.58 -5.40 -14.59
C VAL A 261 -15.27 -5.77 -15.90
N THR A 262 -15.99 -4.81 -16.46
CA THR A 262 -16.73 -4.97 -17.72
C THR A 262 -15.87 -4.58 -18.92
N LEU A 263 -16.29 -5.00 -20.11
CA LEU A 263 -15.61 -4.68 -21.35
C LEU A 263 -15.61 -3.17 -21.62
N GLU A 264 -16.73 -2.48 -21.38
CA GLU A 264 -16.85 -1.03 -21.61
C GLU A 264 -15.86 -0.27 -20.73
N ARG A 265 -15.78 -0.65 -19.44
CA ARG A 265 -14.85 -0.03 -18.49
C ARG A 265 -13.40 -0.32 -18.85
N ALA A 266 -13.09 -1.54 -19.28
CA ALA A 266 -11.75 -1.91 -19.72
C ALA A 266 -11.32 -1.09 -20.96
N ILE A 267 -12.22 -0.89 -21.93
CA ILE A 267 -11.97 -0.08 -23.13
C ILE A 267 -11.74 1.39 -22.76
N GLU A 268 -12.55 1.96 -21.86
CA GLU A 268 -12.39 3.33 -21.36
C GLU A 268 -10.97 3.55 -20.79
N LEU A 269 -10.51 2.64 -19.93
CA LEU A 269 -9.17 2.71 -19.34
C LEU A 269 -8.06 2.57 -20.40
N VAL A 270 -8.27 1.72 -21.41
CA VAL A 270 -7.31 1.56 -22.53
C VAL A 270 -7.21 2.83 -23.36
N ILE A 271 -8.34 3.47 -23.68
CA ILE A 271 -8.37 4.74 -24.42
C ILE A 271 -7.68 5.84 -23.60
N GLU A 272 -8.04 6.01 -22.33
CA GLU A 272 -7.40 6.99 -21.43
C GLU A 272 -5.88 6.75 -21.36
N LYS A 273 -5.44 5.49 -21.28
CA LYS A 273 -4.02 5.15 -21.27
C LYS A 273 -3.33 5.50 -22.59
N ARG A 274 -3.94 5.18 -23.74
CA ARG A 274 -3.41 5.50 -25.05
C ARG A 274 -3.35 7.01 -25.29
N GLU A 275 -4.35 7.77 -24.86
CA GLU A 275 -4.34 9.23 -24.90
C GLU A 275 -3.23 9.80 -24.03
N VAL A 276 -3.04 9.28 -22.82
CA VAL A 276 -1.92 9.70 -21.96
C VAL A 276 -0.57 9.37 -22.61
N GLU A 277 -0.44 8.24 -23.29
CA GLU A 277 0.80 7.87 -24.00
C GLU A 277 1.01 8.68 -25.30
N ALA A 278 -0.05 9.01 -26.03
CA ALA A 278 -0.01 9.89 -27.20
C ALA A 278 0.35 11.33 -26.79
N ASN A 279 -0.31 11.86 -25.76
CA ASN A 279 -0.03 13.18 -25.18
C ASN A 279 1.34 13.25 -24.50
N LYS A 280 1.96 12.09 -24.21
CA LYS A 280 3.32 12.02 -23.66
C LYS A 280 4.36 12.38 -24.71
N LEU A 281 4.10 12.17 -26.00
CA LEU A 281 5.03 12.48 -27.09
C LEU A 281 4.57 13.77 -27.77
N ILE A 282 5.27 14.87 -27.50
CA ILE A 282 4.95 16.17 -28.10
C ILE A 282 5.58 16.24 -29.49
N LYS A 283 6.88 15.93 -29.59
CA LYS A 283 7.63 16.05 -30.85
C LYS A 283 8.88 15.17 -30.83
N THR A 284 9.19 14.59 -31.98
CA THR A 284 10.46 13.90 -32.26
C THR A 284 11.14 14.59 -33.44
N PHE A 285 12.47 14.55 -33.48
CA PHE A 285 13.25 15.16 -34.55
C PHE A 285 13.96 14.09 -35.36
N ASP A 286 13.68 14.00 -36.66
CA ASP A 286 14.28 12.98 -37.55
C ASP A 286 15.80 13.12 -37.68
N GLU A 287 16.31 14.36 -37.54
CA GLU A 287 17.74 14.70 -37.58
C GLU A 287 18.52 14.17 -36.36
N ARG A 288 17.83 13.98 -35.22
CA ARG A 288 18.42 13.43 -34.00
C ARG A 288 17.38 12.65 -33.19
N ALA A 289 17.29 11.35 -33.46
CA ALA A 289 16.31 10.45 -32.84
C ALA A 289 16.44 10.32 -31.30
N ASP A 290 17.56 10.74 -30.72
CA ASP A 290 17.79 10.80 -29.28
C ASP A 290 17.11 12.01 -28.60
N VAL A 291 16.65 13.00 -29.37
CA VAL A 291 15.99 14.22 -28.87
C VAL A 291 14.47 14.08 -28.99
N GLN A 292 13.78 14.10 -27.84
CA GLN A 292 12.33 13.97 -27.76
C GLN A 292 11.75 15.02 -26.82
N LEU A 293 10.71 15.72 -27.26
CA LEU A 293 9.90 16.55 -26.38
C LEU A 293 8.75 15.71 -25.83
N LEU A 294 8.67 15.63 -24.51
CA LEU A 294 7.73 14.77 -23.82
C LEU A 294 6.90 15.54 -22.81
N ASN A 295 5.64 15.16 -22.62
CA ASN A 295 4.81 15.70 -21.55
C ASN A 295 4.90 14.83 -20.29
N GLY A 296 5.25 15.43 -19.16
CA GLY A 296 5.42 14.74 -17.88
C GLY A 296 4.41 15.18 -16.84
N ARG A 297 4.42 14.52 -15.68
CA ARG A 297 3.56 14.87 -14.53
C ARG A 297 3.69 16.32 -14.05
N TYR A 298 4.80 16.98 -14.38
CA TYR A 298 5.12 18.36 -13.96
C TYR A 298 5.19 19.35 -15.13
N GLY A 299 4.58 19.00 -16.26
CA GLY A 299 4.63 19.78 -17.51
C GLY A 299 5.60 19.19 -18.55
N PRO A 300 5.72 19.87 -19.71
CA PRO A 300 6.57 19.40 -20.80
C PRO A 300 8.05 19.50 -20.44
N TYR A 301 8.82 18.51 -20.90
CA TYR A 301 10.26 18.40 -20.66
C TYR A 301 10.95 17.86 -21.91
N LEU A 302 12.23 18.20 -22.04
CA LEU A 302 13.08 17.73 -23.13
C LEU A 302 13.85 16.50 -22.66
N LYS A 303 13.86 15.44 -23.46
CA LYS A 303 14.66 14.24 -23.21
C LYS A 303 15.71 14.12 -24.30
N ILE A 304 16.98 14.06 -23.90
CA ILE A 304 18.10 13.77 -24.81
C ILE A 304 18.77 12.49 -24.31
N GLY A 305 18.61 11.40 -25.06
CA GLY A 305 19.11 10.07 -24.67
C GLY A 305 18.53 9.59 -23.33
N LYS A 306 19.33 9.62 -22.25
CA LYS A 306 18.94 9.22 -20.89
C LYS A 306 18.63 10.40 -19.95
N ASP A 307 18.96 11.62 -20.38
CA ASP A 307 18.87 12.81 -19.56
C ASP A 307 17.58 13.58 -19.84
N ASN A 308 16.97 14.10 -18.77
CA ASN A 308 15.73 14.87 -18.82
C ASN A 308 16.04 16.32 -18.41
N PHE A 309 15.73 17.25 -19.29
CA PHE A 309 15.92 18.69 -19.15
C PHE A 309 14.58 19.39 -18.96
N LYS A 310 14.55 20.37 -18.05
CA LYS A 310 13.33 21.17 -17.85
C LYS A 310 13.22 22.24 -18.92
N LEU A 311 12.01 22.45 -19.43
CA LEU A 311 11.74 23.59 -20.29
C LEU A 311 11.61 24.87 -19.46
N PRO A 312 12.11 26.03 -19.94
CA PRO A 312 11.89 27.32 -19.30
C PRO A 312 10.40 27.64 -19.11
N LYS A 313 10.07 28.41 -18.08
CA LYS A 313 8.69 28.79 -17.79
C LYS A 313 8.13 29.66 -18.92
N GLY A 314 7.01 29.26 -19.51
CA GLY A 314 6.35 29.98 -20.61
C GLY A 314 6.70 29.50 -22.02
N THR A 315 7.61 28.52 -22.16
CA THR A 315 7.95 27.94 -23.46
C THR A 315 6.86 26.99 -23.95
N VAL A 316 6.38 27.20 -25.19
CA VAL A 316 5.43 26.29 -25.86
C VAL A 316 6.22 25.15 -26.48
N ALA A 317 6.10 23.95 -25.89
CA ALA A 317 6.92 22.80 -26.29
C ALA A 317 6.73 22.36 -27.75
N ASP A 318 5.53 22.52 -28.31
CA ASP A 318 5.18 22.08 -29.66
C ASP A 318 5.90 22.89 -30.76
N GLY A 319 6.17 24.18 -30.47
CA GLY A 319 6.80 25.11 -31.40
C GLY A 319 8.33 25.04 -31.46
N LEU A 320 8.97 24.26 -30.58
CA LEU A 320 10.44 24.25 -30.49
C LEU A 320 11.08 23.56 -31.70
N SER A 321 12.14 24.18 -32.20
CA SER A 321 13.06 23.62 -33.19
C SER A 321 14.15 22.76 -32.54
N LEU A 322 14.87 21.96 -33.34
CA LEU A 322 15.98 21.14 -32.86
C LEU A 322 17.08 22.02 -32.21
N GLU A 323 17.41 23.15 -32.83
CA GLU A 323 18.45 24.07 -32.37
C GLU A 323 18.11 24.67 -31.00
N GLU A 324 16.85 25.09 -30.81
CA GLU A 324 16.37 25.61 -29.53
C GLU A 324 16.37 24.55 -28.43
N CYS A 325 16.03 23.29 -28.77
CA CYS A 325 16.11 22.18 -27.83
C CYS A 325 17.55 21.96 -27.35
N LEU A 326 18.53 22.05 -28.25
CA LEU A 326 19.94 21.91 -27.90
C LEU A 326 20.46 23.08 -27.07
N ALA A 327 20.00 24.30 -27.37
CA ALA A 327 20.33 25.48 -26.57
C ALA A 327 19.74 25.38 -25.14
N ILE A 328 18.51 24.89 -25.00
CA ILE A 328 17.88 24.66 -23.68
C ILE A 328 18.66 23.60 -22.88
N ALA A 329 19.16 22.55 -23.54
CA ALA A 329 19.96 21.52 -22.91
C ALA A 329 21.37 21.98 -22.50
N ALA A 330 21.92 22.97 -23.21
CA ALA A 330 23.21 23.58 -22.89
C ALA A 330 23.17 24.51 -21.67
N ASP A 331 21.98 24.98 -21.26
CA ASP A 331 21.81 25.80 -20.06
C ASP A 331 21.82 24.93 -18.79
N GLU A 332 22.82 25.16 -17.92
CA GLU A 332 22.98 24.45 -16.64
C GLU A 332 21.76 24.56 -15.71
N LYS A 333 20.94 25.61 -15.85
CA LYS A 333 19.72 25.78 -15.04
C LYS A 333 18.63 24.76 -15.40
N ASN A 334 18.67 24.25 -16.62
CA ASN A 334 17.70 23.30 -17.16
C ASN A 334 18.21 21.86 -17.10
N ALA A 335 19.50 21.68 -16.82
CA ALA A 335 20.15 20.38 -16.69
C ALA A 335 19.54 19.51 -15.58
N PRO A 336 19.58 18.17 -15.73
CA PRO A 336 19.14 17.26 -14.69
C PRO A 336 19.95 17.50 -13.40
N LYS A 337 19.26 17.58 -12.26
CA LYS A 337 19.93 17.65 -10.95
C LYS A 337 20.84 16.42 -10.80
N LYS A 338 22.15 16.63 -10.67
CA LYS A 338 23.14 15.56 -10.46
C LYS A 338 22.65 14.63 -9.34
N LYS A 339 22.44 13.35 -9.67
CA LYS A 339 22.14 12.33 -8.66
C LYS A 339 23.37 12.18 -7.78
N PHE A 340 23.28 12.64 -6.53
CA PHE A 340 24.29 12.28 -5.53
C PHE A 340 24.36 10.75 -5.44
N PRO A 341 25.55 10.14 -5.49
CA PRO A 341 25.67 8.70 -5.36
C PRO A 341 25.07 8.29 -4.01
N LYS A 342 24.06 7.41 -4.06
CA LYS A 342 23.53 6.74 -2.87
C LYS A 342 24.71 6.01 -2.23
N LYS A 343 25.15 6.43 -1.04
CA LYS A 343 26.02 5.60 -0.20
C LYS A 343 25.32 4.25 -0.05
N LYS A 344 25.93 3.19 -0.60
CA LYS A 344 25.58 1.83 -0.21
C LYS A 344 25.82 1.74 1.29
N LYS A 345 24.75 1.58 2.06
CA LYS A 345 24.80 1.04 3.42
C LYS A 345 24.20 -0.34 3.34
#